data_AF-A0A3L7TUB7-F1
#
_entry.id   AF-A0A3L7TUB7-F1
#
_cell.length_a   1.000
_cell.length_b   1.000
_cell.length_c   1.000
_cell.angle_alpha   90.00
_cell.angle_beta   90.00
_cell.angle_gamma   90.00
#
_symmetry.space_group_name_H-M   'P 1'
#
loop_
_entity.id
_entity.type
_entity.pdbx_description
1 polymer ?
#
loop_
_entity_poly.entity_id
_entity_poly.type
_entity_poly.pdbx_seq_one_letter_code
_entity_poly.pdbx_strand_id
1 'polypeptide(L)'
;MTRPSTHENLSAAAPRLRDLAERRLASARVMQDLSTREDALLAAVDAAGRGEIEQDEVEVVLAMHLNAREACLNSMRTCDAEWAAGAAAIDQLQSSDRDAIQRIATELFDILEAIQATDTHFASELALRRRAAGVEISRTDGSRAANRAYAPITPTPRFTDRRG
;
A
#
# COMPACT_ATOMS: atom_id res chain seq x y z
N MET A 1 -14.49 -10.29 -49.37
CA MET A 1 -13.94 -10.10 -48.01
C MET A 1 -12.56 -9.47 -48.14
N THR A 2 -12.48 -8.14 -48.09
CA THR A 2 -11.22 -7.38 -48.12
C THR A 2 -10.62 -7.39 -46.72
N ARG A 3 -9.42 -7.95 -46.57
CA ARG A 3 -8.66 -7.83 -45.32
C ARG A 3 -8.30 -6.35 -45.11
N PRO A 4 -8.51 -5.78 -43.91
CA PRO A 4 -8.03 -4.44 -43.61
C PRO A 4 -6.51 -4.40 -43.82
N SER A 5 -6.05 -3.32 -44.42
CA SER A 5 -4.63 -3.12 -44.70
C SER A 5 -3.86 -2.94 -43.40
N THR A 6 -2.59 -3.39 -43.34
CA THR A 6 -1.74 -3.27 -42.14
C THR A 6 -1.70 -1.83 -41.61
N HIS A 7 -1.83 -0.85 -42.51
CA HIS A 7 -1.85 0.57 -42.19
C HIS A 7 -3.13 1.04 -41.46
N GLU A 8 -4.29 0.46 -41.76
CA GLU A 8 -5.55 0.73 -41.02
C GLU A 8 -5.50 0.13 -39.61
N ASN A 9 -4.94 -1.07 -39.47
CA ASN A 9 -4.77 -1.71 -38.16
C ASN A 9 -3.80 -0.91 -37.26
N LEU A 10 -2.74 -0.33 -37.83
CA LEU A 10 -1.80 0.53 -37.11
C LEU A 10 -2.41 1.89 -36.73
N SER A 11 -3.25 2.46 -37.59
CA SER A 11 -3.97 3.71 -37.32
C SER A 11 -4.91 3.58 -36.11
N ALA A 12 -5.51 2.41 -35.88
CA ALA A 12 -6.35 2.15 -34.71
C ALA A 12 -5.52 1.79 -33.45
N ALA A 13 -4.30 1.28 -33.62
CA ALA A 13 -3.43 0.83 -32.54
C ALA A 13 -2.80 1.98 -31.74
N ALA A 14 -2.36 3.06 -32.40
CA ALA A 14 -1.73 4.21 -31.74
C ALA A 14 -2.62 4.88 -30.67
N PRO A 15 -3.89 5.25 -30.96
CA PRO A 15 -4.80 5.82 -29.97
C PRO A 15 -5.04 4.88 -28.79
N ARG A 16 -5.16 3.58 -29.05
CA ARG A 16 -5.38 2.58 -28.00
C ARG A 16 -4.17 2.42 -27.09
N LEU A 17 -2.96 2.37 -27.65
CA LEU A 17 -1.72 2.33 -26.85
C LEU A 17 -1.55 3.60 -26.01
N ARG A 18 -1.90 4.76 -26.56
CA ARG A 18 -1.90 6.02 -25.81
C ARG A 18 -2.89 5.97 -24.63
N ASP A 19 -4.13 5.52 -24.85
CA ASP A 19 -5.14 5.35 -23.78
C ASP A 19 -4.65 4.36 -22.70
N LEU A 20 -4.03 3.25 -23.08
CA LEU A 20 -3.42 2.31 -22.12
C LEU A 20 -2.29 2.96 -21.31
N ALA A 21 -1.41 3.73 -21.97
CA ALA A 21 -0.32 4.45 -21.31
C ALA A 21 -0.87 5.48 -20.31
N GLU A 22 -1.88 6.26 -20.70
CA GLU A 22 -2.51 7.28 -19.86
C GLU A 22 -3.21 6.67 -18.65
N ARG A 23 -3.90 5.53 -18.81
CA ARG A 23 -4.52 4.80 -17.69
C ARG A 23 -3.48 4.32 -16.68
N ARG A 24 -2.37 3.75 -17.16
CA ARG A 24 -1.28 3.30 -16.29
C ARG A 24 -0.64 4.48 -15.55
N LEU A 25 -0.40 5.59 -16.25
CA LEU A 25 0.12 6.82 -15.66
C LEU A 25 -0.85 7.40 -14.62
N ALA A 26 -2.15 7.41 -14.88
CA ALA A 26 -3.16 7.87 -13.92
C ALA A 26 -3.13 7.04 -12.63
N SER A 27 -3.07 5.70 -12.75
CA SER A 27 -2.94 4.82 -11.58
C SER A 27 -1.64 5.02 -10.82
N ALA A 28 -0.53 5.29 -11.50
CA ALA A 28 0.74 5.61 -10.86
C ALA A 28 0.70 6.96 -10.12
N ARG A 29 0.07 7.99 -10.71
CA ARG A 29 -0.13 9.29 -10.04
C ARG A 29 -1.00 9.18 -8.79
N VAL A 30 -2.09 8.40 -8.85
CA VAL A 30 -2.90 8.12 -7.65
C VAL A 30 -2.06 7.40 -6.58
N MET A 31 -1.21 6.46 -6.97
CA MET A 31 -0.31 5.78 -6.04
C MET A 31 0.73 6.72 -5.42
N GLN A 32 1.23 7.68 -6.21
CA GLN A 32 2.10 8.76 -5.71
C GLN A 32 1.37 9.66 -4.70
N ASP A 33 0.12 10.03 -4.97
CA ASP A 33 -0.68 10.80 -4.02
C ASP A 33 -0.92 10.02 -2.71
N LEU A 34 -1.08 8.70 -2.79
CA LEU A 34 -1.17 7.84 -1.61
C LEU A 34 0.15 7.84 -0.81
N SER A 35 1.32 7.81 -1.47
CA SER A 35 2.60 7.78 -0.76
C SER A 35 2.87 9.06 0.03
N THR A 36 2.34 10.21 -0.40
CA THR A 36 2.42 11.47 0.37
C THR A 36 1.73 11.41 1.74
N ARG A 37 0.87 10.41 1.98
CA ARG A 37 0.13 10.22 3.24
C ARG A 37 0.80 9.22 4.19
N GLU A 38 1.89 8.58 3.76
CA GLU A 38 2.55 7.51 4.52
C GLU A 38 3.10 8.00 5.86
N ASP A 39 3.67 9.20 5.92
CA ASP A 39 4.16 9.78 7.17
C ASP A 39 3.04 10.02 8.18
N ALA A 40 1.88 10.47 7.72
CA ALA A 40 0.70 10.66 8.58
C ALA A 40 0.16 9.32 9.09
N LEU A 41 0.22 8.25 8.28
CA LEU A 41 -0.15 6.91 8.71
C LEU A 41 0.81 6.38 9.78
N LEU A 42 2.12 6.57 9.61
CA LEU A 42 3.11 6.20 10.61
C LEU A 42 2.89 6.96 11.93
N ALA A 43 2.57 8.25 11.85
CA ALA A 43 2.23 9.06 13.03
C ALA A 43 0.96 8.56 13.75
N ALA A 44 -0.05 8.11 13.01
CA ALA A 44 -1.25 7.49 13.59
C ALA A 44 -0.93 6.17 14.30
N VAL A 45 -0.04 5.33 13.71
CA VAL A 45 0.48 4.13 14.36
C VAL A 45 1.23 4.46 15.66
N ASP A 46 2.04 5.51 15.65
CA ASP A 46 2.75 5.96 16.85
C ASP A 46 1.78 6.46 17.94
N ALA A 47 0.71 7.17 17.55
CA ALA A 47 -0.32 7.64 18.46
C ALA A 47 -1.14 6.47 19.07
N ALA A 48 -1.50 5.46 18.29
CA ALA A 48 -2.10 4.24 18.79
C ALA A 48 -1.16 3.49 19.75
N GLY A 49 0.14 3.44 19.45
CA GLY A 49 1.15 2.87 20.34
C GLY A 49 1.25 3.57 21.71
N ARG A 50 0.91 4.87 21.77
CA ARG A 50 0.81 5.65 23.02
C ARG A 50 -0.55 5.57 23.70
N GLY A 51 -1.55 4.92 23.08
CA GLY A 51 -2.92 4.86 23.57
C GLY A 51 -3.71 6.16 23.39
N GLU A 52 -3.26 7.05 22.49
CA GLU A 52 -3.96 8.30 22.16
C GLU A 52 -5.11 8.09 21.17
N ILE A 53 -5.03 7.00 20.38
CA ILE A 53 -6.02 6.58 19.39
C ILE A 53 -6.27 5.08 19.59
N GLU A 54 -7.49 4.61 19.31
CA GLU A 54 -7.78 3.18 19.34
C GLU A 54 -7.00 2.43 18.24
N GLN A 55 -6.43 1.28 18.60
CA GLN A 55 -5.65 0.48 17.66
C GLN A 55 -6.49 0.01 16.47
N ASP A 56 -7.77 -0.30 16.69
CA ASP A 56 -8.69 -0.76 15.66
C ASP A 56 -8.96 0.33 14.61
N GLU A 57 -9.07 1.60 15.02
CA GLU A 57 -9.25 2.74 14.11
C GLU A 57 -8.04 2.89 13.17
N VAL A 58 -6.83 2.77 13.71
CA VAL A 58 -5.60 2.88 12.91
C VAL A 58 -5.45 1.72 11.92
N GLU A 59 -5.78 0.49 12.34
CA GLU A 59 -5.72 -0.67 11.45
C GLU A 59 -6.74 -0.58 10.31
N VAL A 60 -7.92 0.02 10.53
CA VAL A 60 -8.89 0.30 9.46
C VAL A 60 -8.30 1.27 8.44
N VAL A 61 -7.71 2.37 8.88
CA VAL A 61 -7.12 3.37 7.98
C VAL A 61 -5.92 2.78 7.21
N LEU A 62 -5.08 1.99 7.88
CA LEU A 62 -3.97 1.28 7.25
C LEU A 62 -4.46 0.29 6.19
N ALA A 63 -5.50 -0.49 6.50
CA ALA A 63 -6.10 -1.42 5.55
C ALA A 63 -6.70 -0.70 4.34
N MET A 64 -7.38 0.43 4.53
CA MET A 64 -7.89 1.27 3.45
C MET A 64 -6.77 1.75 2.53
N HIS A 65 -5.65 2.22 3.10
CA HIS A 65 -4.49 2.65 2.34
C HIS A 65 -3.90 1.51 1.50
N LEU A 66 -3.66 0.34 2.11
CA LEU A 66 -3.13 -0.83 1.40
C LEU A 66 -4.06 -1.31 0.29
N ASN A 67 -5.37 -1.36 0.53
CA ASN A 67 -6.37 -1.72 -0.48
C ASN A 67 -6.39 -0.73 -1.65
N ALA A 68 -6.27 0.58 -1.39
CA ALA A 68 -6.20 1.59 -2.43
C ALA A 68 -4.95 1.42 -3.31
N ARG A 69 -3.81 1.09 -2.69
CA ARG A 69 -2.57 0.78 -3.42
C ARG A 69 -2.70 -0.50 -4.26
N GLU A 70 -3.27 -1.55 -3.69
CA GLU A 70 -3.54 -2.79 -4.42
C GLU A 70 -4.46 -2.56 -5.62
N ALA A 71 -5.50 -1.75 -5.48
CA ALA A 71 -6.39 -1.38 -6.57
C ALA A 71 -5.63 -0.68 -7.72
N CYS A 72 -4.69 0.23 -7.40
CA CYS A 72 -3.85 0.90 -8.40
C CYS A 72 -2.93 -0.10 -9.12
N LEU A 73 -2.28 -1.03 -8.39
CA LEU A 73 -1.46 -2.08 -8.98
C LEU A 73 -2.29 -2.99 -9.90
N ASN A 74 -3.47 -3.40 -9.46
CA ASN A 74 -4.37 -4.23 -10.26
C ASN A 74 -4.86 -3.49 -11.51
N SER A 75 -5.16 -2.20 -11.40
CA SER A 75 -5.51 -1.37 -12.57
C SER A 75 -4.38 -1.26 -13.59
N MET A 76 -3.11 -1.21 -13.16
CA MET A 76 -1.99 -1.25 -14.11
C MET A 76 -1.86 -2.64 -14.74
N ARG A 77 -1.97 -3.71 -13.94
CA ARG A 77 -1.85 -5.10 -14.40
C ARG A 77 -2.89 -5.52 -15.43
N THR A 78 -4.12 -5.01 -15.33
CA THR A 78 -5.17 -5.29 -16.32
C THR A 78 -4.82 -4.76 -17.71
N CYS A 79 -3.91 -3.78 -17.79
CA CYS A 79 -3.44 -3.23 -19.06
C CYS A 79 -2.21 -3.98 -19.62
N ASP A 80 -1.53 -4.82 -18.84
CA ASP A 80 -0.21 -5.37 -19.21
C ASP A 80 -0.26 -6.27 -20.45
N ALA A 81 -1.25 -7.15 -20.55
CA ALA A 81 -1.37 -8.07 -21.68
C ALA A 81 -1.62 -7.33 -23.00
N GLU A 82 -2.49 -6.32 -22.97
CA GLU A 82 -2.82 -5.50 -24.13
C GLU A 82 -1.67 -4.56 -24.50
N TRP A 83 -1.02 -3.99 -23.49
CA TRP A 83 0.19 -3.20 -23.66
C TRP A 83 1.31 -4.00 -24.32
N ALA A 84 1.59 -5.21 -23.84
CA ALA A 84 2.62 -6.08 -24.40
C ALA A 84 2.34 -6.45 -25.86
N ALA A 85 1.08 -6.72 -26.19
CA ALA A 85 0.66 -7.03 -27.56
C ALA A 85 0.85 -5.83 -28.51
N GLY A 86 0.51 -4.62 -28.07
CA GLY A 86 0.66 -3.41 -28.89
C GLY A 86 2.10 -2.85 -28.91
N ALA A 87 2.87 -3.04 -27.84
CA ALA A 87 4.26 -2.59 -27.77
C ALA A 87 5.15 -3.22 -28.84
N ALA A 88 4.88 -4.47 -29.24
CA ALA A 88 5.59 -5.13 -30.34
C ALA A 88 5.42 -4.43 -31.70
N ALA A 89 4.39 -3.59 -31.85
CA ALA A 89 4.10 -2.83 -33.06
C ALA A 89 4.41 -1.32 -32.94
N ILE A 90 4.98 -0.85 -31.82
CA ILE A 90 5.29 0.57 -31.58
C ILE A 90 6.23 1.14 -32.65
N ASP A 91 7.20 0.33 -33.12
CA ASP A 91 8.17 0.78 -34.13
C ASP A 91 7.56 1.02 -35.52
N GLN A 92 6.33 0.55 -35.73
CA GLN A 92 5.58 0.75 -36.97
C GLN A 92 4.66 1.98 -36.90
N LEU A 93 4.56 2.64 -35.74
CA LEU A 93 3.78 3.86 -35.57
C LEU A 93 4.52 5.09 -36.12
N GLN A 94 3.73 6.11 -36.44
CA GLN A 94 4.23 7.44 -36.77
C GLN A 94 5.09 8.00 -35.62
N SER A 95 6.11 8.79 -35.96
CA SER A 95 7.06 9.33 -34.96
C SER A 95 6.37 10.13 -33.87
N SER A 96 5.39 10.97 -34.21
CA SER A 96 4.63 11.77 -33.26
C SER A 96 3.87 10.94 -32.21
N ASP A 97 3.30 9.80 -32.61
CA ASP A 97 2.61 8.90 -31.69
C ASP A 97 3.58 8.15 -30.78
N ARG A 98 4.68 7.68 -31.36
CA ARG A 98 5.77 7.04 -30.61
C ARG A 98 6.33 7.99 -29.55
N ASP A 99 6.63 9.24 -29.90
CA ASP A 99 7.18 10.24 -28.98
C ASP A 99 6.20 10.57 -27.85
N ALA A 100 4.90 10.60 -28.12
CA ALA A 100 3.89 10.82 -27.08
C ALA A 100 3.80 9.64 -26.10
N ILE A 101 3.76 8.41 -26.62
CA ILE A 101 3.73 7.19 -25.81
C ILE A 101 5.01 7.08 -24.98
N GLN A 102 6.17 7.38 -25.58
CA GLN A 102 7.46 7.34 -24.90
C GLN A 102 7.53 8.37 -23.76
N ARG A 103 7.02 9.59 -23.95
CA ARG A 103 6.96 10.59 -22.87
C ARG A 103 6.13 10.11 -21.67
N ILE A 104 4.95 9.52 -21.93
CA ILE A 104 4.10 8.95 -20.88
C ILE A 104 4.82 7.80 -20.17
N ALA A 105 5.50 6.94 -20.92
CA ALA A 105 6.25 5.82 -20.36
C ALA A 105 7.39 6.30 -19.47
N THR A 106 8.16 7.32 -19.89
CA THR A 106 9.22 7.92 -19.08
C THR A 106 8.66 8.49 -17.78
N GLU A 107 7.59 9.28 -17.85
CA GLU A 107 6.95 9.83 -16.64
C GLU A 107 6.45 8.73 -15.70
N LEU A 108 5.84 7.67 -16.26
CA LEU A 108 5.41 6.51 -15.50
C LEU A 108 6.59 5.82 -14.78
N PHE A 109 7.72 5.63 -15.46
CA PHE A 109 8.91 5.03 -14.86
C PHE A 109 9.47 5.89 -13.72
N ASP A 110 9.58 7.20 -13.92
CA ASP A 110 10.06 8.14 -12.90
C ASP A 110 9.19 8.10 -11.63
N ILE A 111 7.86 8.04 -11.81
CA ILE A 111 6.91 7.92 -10.69
C ILE A 111 7.07 6.58 -9.98
N LEU A 112 7.17 5.47 -10.71
CA LEU A 112 7.30 4.14 -10.11
C LEU A 112 8.62 3.97 -9.36
N GLU A 113 9.72 4.52 -9.85
CA GLU A 113 11.00 4.53 -9.15
C GLU A 113 10.93 5.33 -7.84
N ALA A 114 10.32 6.52 -7.88
CA ALA A 114 10.10 7.34 -6.69
C ALA A 114 9.23 6.60 -5.65
N ILE A 115 8.16 5.94 -6.09
CA ILE A 115 7.27 5.15 -5.22
C ILE A 115 8.03 3.98 -4.60
N GLN A 116 8.84 3.25 -5.38
CA GLN A 116 9.60 2.11 -4.87
C GLN A 116 10.54 2.49 -3.71
N ALA A 117 11.17 3.66 -3.79
CA ALA A 117 12.01 4.19 -2.73
C ALA A 117 11.20 4.49 -1.46
N THR A 118 10.05 5.15 -1.58
CA THR A 118 9.15 5.44 -0.44
C THR A 118 8.54 4.18 0.17
N ASP A 119 8.10 3.22 -0.65
CA ASP A 119 7.50 1.96 -0.18
C ASP A 119 8.45 1.16 0.71
N THR A 120 9.71 1.09 0.30
CA THR A 120 10.75 0.38 1.05
C THR A 120 10.95 1.02 2.42
N HIS A 121 10.96 2.36 2.47
CA HIS A 121 11.06 3.10 3.70
C HIS A 121 9.83 2.89 4.59
N PHE A 122 8.62 3.11 4.06
CA PHE A 122 7.37 2.95 4.80
C PHE A 122 7.22 1.54 5.38
N ALA A 123 7.50 0.50 4.59
CA ALA A 123 7.43 -0.89 5.05
C ALA A 123 8.42 -1.17 6.20
N SER A 124 9.64 -0.63 6.11
CA SER A 124 10.65 -0.77 7.17
C SER A 124 10.23 -0.08 8.47
N GLU A 125 9.72 1.16 8.37
CA GLU A 125 9.28 1.98 9.49
C GLU A 125 8.04 1.41 10.18
N LEU A 126 7.09 0.89 9.40
CA LEU A 126 5.90 0.20 9.92
C LEU A 126 6.28 -1.08 10.66
N ALA A 127 7.21 -1.87 10.11
CA ALA A 127 7.69 -3.09 10.74
C ALA A 127 8.42 -2.81 12.07
N LEU A 128 9.23 -1.75 12.13
CA LEU A 128 9.92 -1.32 13.35
C LEU A 128 8.92 -0.92 14.44
N ARG A 129 7.91 -0.10 14.11
CA ARG A 129 6.87 0.32 15.07
C ARG A 129 6.06 -0.84 15.60
N ARG A 130 5.64 -1.77 14.73
CA ARG A 130 4.91 -2.98 15.13
C ARG A 130 5.73 -3.88 16.06
N ARG A 131 7.04 -4.03 15.81
CA ARG A 131 7.94 -4.77 16.72
C ARG A 131 8.05 -4.08 18.08
N ALA A 132 8.22 -2.76 18.10
CA ALA A 132 8.30 -2.00 19.34
C ALA A 132 7.01 -2.13 20.18
N ALA A 133 5.84 -2.00 19.55
CA ALA A 133 4.56 -2.23 20.19
C ALA A 133 4.42 -3.66 20.76
N GLY A 134 4.83 -4.67 19.99
CA GLY A 134 4.79 -6.07 20.45
C GLY A 134 5.70 -6.35 21.66
N VAL A 135 6.89 -5.74 21.70
CA VAL A 135 7.81 -5.82 22.85
C VAL A 135 7.18 -5.17 24.09
N GLU A 136 6.53 -4.01 23.93
CA GLU A 136 5.91 -3.29 25.03
C GLU A 136 4.69 -4.03 25.63
N ILE A 137 3.87 -4.62 24.77
CA ILE A 137 2.76 -5.49 25.20
C ILE A 137 3.30 -6.69 25.99
N SER A 138 4.31 -7.37 25.46
CA SER A 138 4.94 -8.52 26.13
C SER A 138 5.54 -8.14 27.49
N ARG A 139 6.17 -6.95 27.59
CA ARG A 139 6.73 -6.42 28.83
C ARG A 139 5.63 -6.12 29.85
N THR A 140 4.53 -5.50 29.42
CA THR A 140 3.39 -5.15 30.27
C THR A 140 2.69 -6.39 30.79
N ASP A 141 2.45 -7.38 29.93
CA ASP A 141 1.83 -8.65 30.31
C ASP A 141 2.73 -9.48 31.22
N GLY A 142 4.05 -9.49 30.95
CA GLY A 142 5.04 -10.07 31.86
C GLY A 142 5.04 -9.39 33.23
N SER A 143 4.95 -8.07 33.27
CA SER A 143 4.86 -7.30 34.53
C SER A 143 3.56 -7.57 35.28
N ARG A 144 2.43 -7.70 34.57
CA ARG A 144 1.13 -8.09 35.17
C ARG A 144 1.14 -9.54 35.67
N ALA A 145 1.77 -10.45 34.95
CA ALA A 145 1.93 -11.84 35.36
C ALA A 145 2.82 -11.94 36.61
N ALA A 146 3.96 -11.23 36.64
CA ALA A 146 4.81 -11.13 37.81
C ALA A 146 4.08 -10.50 39.00
N ASN A 147 3.37 -9.39 38.80
CA ASN A 147 2.58 -8.75 39.86
C ASN A 147 1.50 -9.69 40.41
N ARG A 148 0.87 -10.55 39.58
CA ARG A 148 -0.07 -11.58 40.06
C ARG A 148 0.63 -12.69 40.83
N ALA A 149 1.80 -13.15 40.37
CA ALA A 149 2.56 -14.21 41.03
C ALA A 149 3.13 -13.78 42.39
N TYR A 150 3.48 -12.50 42.53
CA TYR A 150 4.06 -11.92 43.74
C TYR A 150 3.08 -11.03 44.52
N ALA A 151 1.80 -10.98 44.13
CA ALA A 151 0.79 -10.28 44.91
C ALA A 151 0.69 -10.91 46.31
N PRO A 152 0.69 -10.11 47.39
CA PRO A 152 0.51 -10.65 48.73
C PRO A 152 -0.84 -11.38 48.78
N ILE A 153 -0.81 -12.64 49.21
CA ILE A 153 -2.01 -13.43 49.44
C ILE A 153 -2.77 -12.73 50.57
N THR A 154 -3.77 -11.92 50.22
CA THR A 154 -4.71 -11.38 51.19
C THR A 154 -5.39 -12.57 51.86
N PRO A 155 -5.25 -12.76 53.19
CA PRO A 155 -5.93 -13.86 53.87
C PRO A 155 -7.44 -13.68 53.65
N THR A 156 -8.03 -14.62 52.93
CA THR A 156 -9.49 -14.70 52.79
C THR A 156 -10.08 -14.86 54.19
N PRO A 157 -11.07 -14.05 54.61
CA PRO A 157 -11.69 -14.21 55.91
C PRO A 157 -12.32 -15.60 55.98
N ARG A 158 -11.80 -16.47 56.86
CA ARG A 158 -12.36 -17.79 57.10
C ARG A 158 -13.72 -17.61 57.77
N PHE A 159 -14.71 -18.34 57.26
CA PHE A 159 -16.12 -18.31 57.68
C PHE A 159 -16.37 -18.77 59.14
N THR A 160 -15.33 -18.96 59.96
CA THR A 160 -15.41 -19.61 61.27
C THR A 160 -15.42 -18.66 62.47
N ASP A 161 -15.36 -17.33 62.29
CA ASP A 161 -15.48 -16.36 63.39
C ASP A 161 -16.94 -15.92 63.64
N ARG A 162 -17.87 -16.90 63.71
CA ARG A 162 -19.17 -16.71 64.34
C ARG A 162 -19.29 -17.64 65.55
N ARG A 163 -18.61 -17.26 66.64
CA ARG A 163 -19.03 -17.61 67.99
C ARG A 163 -19.59 -16.36 68.64
N GLY A 164 -20.89 -16.42 68.92
CA GLY A 164 -21.71 -15.50 69.70
C GLY A 164 -23.04 -16.18 69.89
#